data_AF-A0A1Q7YAI6-F1
#
_entry.id   AF-A0A1Q7YAI6-F1
#
_cell.length_a   1.000
_cell.length_b   1.000
_cell.length_c   1.000
_cell.angle_alpha   90.00
_cell.angle_beta   90.00
_cell.angle_gamma   90.00
#
_symmetry.space_group_name_H-M   'P 1'
#
loop_
_entity.id
_entity.type
_entity.pdbx_description
1 polymer ?
#
loop_
_entity_poly.entity_id
_entity_poly.type
_entity_poly.pdbx_seq_one_letter_code
_entity_poly.pdbx_strand_id
1 'polypeptide(L)' 'MADLRNQFVRFKISDIYLPEPHIVLGQLHENDLLEGKVVDISEGGIEEKSFVVVEVDGVTQLIVVPADRIVCFDS' A
#
# COMPACT_ATOMS: atom_id res chain seq x y z
N MET A 1 7.00 -13.41 -10.63
CA MET A 1 7.19 -12.22 -9.77
C MET A 1 7.85 -12.69 -8.48
N ALA A 2 8.79 -11.91 -7.93
CA ALA A 2 9.30 -12.20 -6.60
C ALA A 2 8.12 -12.18 -5.60
N ASP A 3 8.11 -13.06 -4.61
CA ASP A 3 7.03 -13.13 -3.63
C ASP A 3 7.08 -11.84 -2.78
N LEU A 4 6.16 -10.91 -3.06
CA LEU A 4 6.08 -9.64 -2.33
C LEU A 4 5.45 -9.82 -0.94
N ARG A 5 4.90 -10.99 -0.62
CA ARG A 5 4.28 -11.19 0.71
C ARG A 5 5.33 -11.10 1.79
N ASN A 6 4.96 -10.48 2.89
CA ASN A 6 5.83 -10.17 4.03
C ASN A 6 6.98 -9.19 3.75
N GLN A 7 7.03 -8.55 2.58
CA GLN A 7 8.00 -7.49 2.30
C GLN A 7 7.54 -6.16 2.90
N PHE A 8 8.51 -5.34 3.32
CA PHE A 8 8.26 -3.94 3.65
C PHE A 8 8.26 -3.11 2.35
N VAL A 9 7.26 -2.25 2.23
CA VAL A 9 7.03 -1.42 1.05
C VAL A 9 6.76 0.01 1.46
N ARG A 10 7.16 0.92 0.57
CA ARG A 10 6.97 2.35 0.70
C ARG A 10 6.21 2.89 -0.51
N PHE A 11 5.27 3.79 -0.28
CA PHE A 11 4.42 4.38 -1.32
C PHE A 11 3.86 5.73 -0.88
N LYS A 12 3.35 6.53 -1.81
CA LYS A 12 2.73 7.82 -1.47
C LYS A 12 1.28 7.64 -1.08
N ILE A 13 0.78 8.53 -0.22
CA ILE A 13 -0.65 8.62 0.10
C ILE A 13 -1.50 8.79 -1.17
N SER A 14 -1.03 9.58 -2.14
CA SER A 14 -1.74 9.80 -3.41
C SER A 14 -1.80 8.57 -4.32
N ASP A 15 -0.98 7.55 -4.08
CA ASP A 15 -0.95 6.31 -4.85
C ASP A 15 -1.92 5.25 -4.27
N ILE A 16 -2.57 5.54 -3.13
CA ILE A 16 -3.54 4.62 -2.52
C ILE A 16 -4.77 4.48 -3.42
N TYR A 17 -5.11 3.22 -3.72
CA TYR A 17 -6.33 2.87 -4.44
C TYR A 17 -7.54 2.83 -3.49
N LEU A 18 -7.39 2.17 -2.33
CA LEU A 18 -8.40 2.12 -1.28
C LEU A 18 -7.74 2.06 0.11
N PRO A 19 -8.33 2.66 1.15
CA PRO A 19 -9.45 3.61 1.12
C PRO A 19 -9.04 4.94 0.44
N GLU A 20 -9.98 5.87 0.25
CA GLU A 20 -9.63 7.16 -0.34
C GLU A 20 -8.53 7.88 0.46
N PRO A 21 -7.52 8.48 -0.19
CA PRO A 21 -6.34 9.06 0.47
C PRO A 21 -6.64 10.02 1.63
N HIS A 22 -7.73 10.78 1.55
CA HIS A 22 -8.14 11.75 2.57
C HIS A 22 -8.54 11.09 3.90
N ILE A 23 -9.03 9.84 3.86
CA ILE A 23 -9.36 9.05 5.07
C ILE A 23 -8.08 8.66 5.81
N VAL A 24 -7.00 8.42 5.07
CA VAL A 24 -5.69 8.04 5.61
C VAL A 24 -4.94 9.27 6.14
N LEU A 25 -5.01 10.40 5.46
CA LEU A 25 -4.45 11.68 5.92
C LEU A 25 -5.01 12.13 7.27
N GLY A 26 -6.28 11.83 7.57
CA GLY A 26 -6.87 12.14 8.87
C GLY A 26 -6.29 11.32 10.03
N GLN A 27 -5.61 10.21 9.74
CA GLN A 27 -5.03 9.30 10.74
C GLN A 27 -3.52 9.50 10.91
N LEU A 28 -2.84 9.95 9.85
CA LEU A 28 -1.40 10.14 9.86
C LEU A 28 -1.08 11.63 9.74
N HIS A 29 -0.46 12.17 10.79
CA HIS A 29 -0.01 13.55 10.79
C HIS A 29 1.17 13.72 9.80
N GLU A 30 0.92 14.42 8.70
CA GLU A 30 1.90 15.14 7.86
C GLU A 30 2.90 14.31 7.01
N ASN A 31 2.76 12.98 6.91
CA ASN A 31 3.64 12.17 6.04
C ASN A 31 2.98 11.82 4.70
N ASP A 32 3.45 12.45 3.61
CA ASP A 32 3.06 12.11 2.24
C ASP A 32 3.50 10.70 1.82
N LEU A 33 4.42 10.10 2.57
CA LEU A 33 5.08 8.83 2.28
C LEU A 33 4.78 7.84 3.41
N LEU A 34 4.19 6.70 3.05
CA LEU A 34 3.81 5.65 3.98
C LEU A 34 4.73 4.45 3.83
N GLU A 35 4.93 3.77 4.96
CA GLU A 35 5.64 2.51 5.06
C GLU A 35 4.71 1.46 5.66
N GLY A 36 4.77 0.25 5.13
CA GLY A 36 3.96 -0.83 5.65
C GLY A 36 4.40 -2.19 5.14
N LYS A 37 3.77 -3.23 5.67
CA LYS A 37 4.06 -4.61 5.34
C LYS A 37 3.01 -5.18 4.40
N VAL A 38 3.43 -5.79 3.31
CA VAL A 38 2.52 -6.49 2.39
C VAL A 38 1.96 -7.73 3.09
N VAL A 39 0.64 -7.75 3.27
CA VAL A 39 -0.11 -8.86 3.88
C VAL A 39 -0.81 -9.72 2.84
N ASP A 40 -1.14 -9.16 1.67
CA ASP A 40 -1.71 -9.92 0.56
C ASP A 40 -1.42 -9.26 -0.81
N ILE A 41 -1.61 -10.03 -1.87
CA ILE A 41 -1.46 -9.57 -3.26
C ILE A 41 -2.70 -10.04 -4.02
N SER A 42 -3.40 -9.09 -4.64
CA SER A 42 -4.52 -9.37 -5.51
C SER A 42 -4.08 -9.24 -6.97
N GLU A 43 -3.96 -10.38 -7.63
CA GLU A 43 -3.78 -10.46 -9.07
C GLU A 43 -5.17 -10.55 -9.72
N GLY A 44 -5.80 -9.42 -10.06
CA GLY A 44 -7.03 -9.45 -10.85
C GLY A 44 -7.99 -8.27 -10.75
N GLY A 45 -8.25 -7.66 -11.90
CA GLY A 45 -9.35 -6.77 -12.25
C GLY A 45 -9.42 -6.59 -13.78
N ILE A 46 -10.44 -5.89 -14.31
CA ILE A 46 -10.72 -5.72 -15.76
C ILE A 46 -9.52 -5.12 -16.55
N GLU A 47 -8.54 -4.54 -15.86
CA GLU A 47 -7.41 -3.81 -16.44
C GLU A 47 -6.03 -4.50 -16.32
N GLU A 48 -5.93 -5.80 -16.01
CA GLU A 48 -4.63 -6.53 -15.88
C GLU A 48 -3.64 -5.96 -14.84
N LYS A 49 -4.09 -5.07 -13.95
CA LYS A 49 -3.27 -4.48 -12.88
C LYS A 49 -3.25 -5.36 -11.63
N SER A 50 -2.07 -5.59 -11.06
CA SER A 50 -1.89 -6.21 -9.75
C SER A 50 -1.98 -5.16 -8.64
N PHE A 51 -2.63 -5.51 -7.54
CA PHE A 51 -2.72 -4.69 -6.33
C PHE A 51 -2.05 -5.38 -5.16
N VAL A 52 -1.48 -4.59 -4.26
CA VAL A 52 -0.93 -5.06 -2.99
C VAL A 52 -1.77 -4.55 -1.84
N VAL A 53 -1.98 -5.41 -0.85
CA VAL A 53 -2.66 -5.07 0.40
C VAL A 53 -1.60 -4.92 1.47
N VAL A 54 -1.57 -3.76 2.11
CA VAL A 54 -0.52 -3.32 3.01
C VAL A 54 -1.10 -2.95 4.37
N GLU A 55 -0.47 -3.44 5.42
CA GLU A 55 -0.70 -2.99 6.80
C GLU A 55 0.27 -1.85 7.10
N VAL A 56 -0.26 -0.69 7.52
CA VAL A 56 0.50 0.53 7.85
C VAL A 56 0.30 0.85 9.31
N ASP A 57 1.40 1.06 10.05
CA ASP A 57 1.32 1.42 11.46
C ASP A 57 0.60 2.77 11.66
N GLY A 58 -0.27 2.84 12.67
CA GLY A 58 -1.10 4.01 12.91
C GLY A 58 -2.32 4.17 11.99
N VAL A 59 -2.54 3.26 11.03
CA VAL A 59 -3.75 3.23 10.19
C VAL A 59 -4.59 2.01 10.53
N THR A 60 -5.86 2.22 10.85
CA THR A 60 -6.74 1.11 11.31
C THR A 60 -7.19 0.20 10.15
N GLN A 61 -7.15 0.70 8.92
CA GLN A 61 -7.64 0.00 7.73
C GLN A 61 -6.48 -0.53 6.91
N LEU A 62 -6.69 -1.66 6.22
CA LEU A 62 -5.74 -2.14 5.22
C LEU A 62 -5.70 -1.19 4.03
N ILE A 63 -4.49 -0.94 3.53
CA ILE A 63 -4.25 -0.05 2.39
C ILE A 63 -4.05 -0.89 1.13
N VAL A 64 -4.82 -0.60 0.09
CA VAL A 64 -4.68 -1.20 -1.24
C VAL A 64 -3.95 -0.21 -2.14
N VAL A 65 -2.84 -0.65 -2.72
CA VAL A 65 -1.99 0.16 -3.61
C VAL A 65 -1.74 -0.60 -4.91
N PRO A 66 -1.70 0.06 -6.07
CA PRO A 66 -1.23 -0.57 -7.30
C PRO A 66 0.22 -1.06 -7.16
N ALA A 67 0.51 -2.27 -7.62
CA ALA A 67 1.83 -2.87 -7.45
C ALA A 67 2.95 -2.11 -8.18
N ASP A 68 2.62 -1.31 -9.21
CA ASP A 68 3.57 -0.44 -9.94
C ASP A 68 3.91 0.86 -9.18
N ARG A 69 3.29 1.10 -8.01
CA ARG A 69 3.47 2.31 -7.20
C ARG A 69 4.18 2.07 -5.86
N ILE A 70 4.57 0.83 -5.59
CA ILE A 70 5.33 0.49 -4.38
C ILE A 70 6.83 0.35 -4.65
N VAL A 71 7.62 0.68 -3.63
CA VAL A 71 9.06 0.41 -3.60
C VAL A 71 9.35 -0.53 -2.43
N CYS A 72 9.89 -1.71 -2.71
CA CYS A 72 10.38 -2.62 -1.67
C CYS A 72 11.68 -2.09 -1.09
N PHE A 73 11.85 -2.27 0.22
CA PHE A 73 13.10 -1.97 0.90
C PHE A 73 13.36 -3.02 1.97
N ASP A 74 14.64 -3.27 2.24
CA ASP A 74 15.06 -4.07 3.38
C ASP A 74 15.00 -3.16 4.63
N SER A 75 14.15 -3.52 5.60
CA SER A 75 14.10 -2.88 6.93
C SER A 75 15.31 -3.25 7.79
#